data_AF-A0A7I7QGJ0-F1
#
_entry.id   AF-A0A7I7QGJ0-F1
#
_cell.length_a   1.000
_cell.length_b   1.000
_cell.length_c   1.000
_cell.angle_alpha   90.00
_cell.angle_beta   90.00
_cell.angle_gamma   90.00
#
_symmetry.space_group_name_H-M   'P 1'
#
loop_
_entity.id
_entity.type
_entity.pdbx_description
1 polymer ?
#
loop_
_entity_poly.entity_id
_entity_poly.type
_entity_poly.pdbx_seq_one_letter_code
_entity_poly.pdbx_strand_id
1 'polypeptide(L)'
;MAPHEADLLKNLVGALIDLLDERESSSPSDELEEITGIKTGNSEPPGDPTLRRLLPDFYRPEGEGASSVGSETPEALNAALRSLHEPEIIDAKRVAAQQLLHTIPDGGGRFELSEDEANAWISAVNDIRLALGVMLEVGPEGPERLPADHPMATHFDVYQWLTVLQEYLVLVLMGKQAG
;
A
#
# COMPACT_ATOMS: atom_id res chain seq x y z
N MET A 1 13.84 17.95 -2.82
CA MET A 1 12.52 17.73 -3.43
C MET A 1 12.03 19.04 -4.01
N ALA A 2 11.64 19.06 -5.29
CA ALA A 2 11.05 20.22 -5.93
C ALA A 2 9.60 20.43 -5.44
N PRO A 3 9.05 21.66 -5.53
CA PRO A 3 7.68 21.94 -5.06
C PRO A 3 6.62 21.03 -5.69
N HIS A 4 6.68 20.83 -7.01
CA HIS A 4 5.71 19.99 -7.72
C HIS A 4 5.82 18.50 -7.35
N GLU A 5 7.03 18.01 -7.01
CA GLU A 5 7.22 16.63 -6.52
C GLU A 5 6.60 16.46 -5.13
N ALA A 6 6.74 17.47 -4.27
CA ALA A 6 6.13 17.49 -2.95
C ALA A 6 4.59 17.50 -3.03
N ASP A 7 4.03 18.35 -3.89
CA ASP A 7 2.58 18.41 -4.12
C ASP A 7 2.04 17.09 -4.70
N LEU A 8 2.76 16.51 -5.66
CA LEU A 8 2.42 15.22 -6.23
C LEU A 8 2.40 14.11 -5.17
N LEU A 9 3.45 13.99 -4.35
CA LEU A 9 3.48 13.00 -3.26
C LEU A 9 2.36 13.23 -2.26
N LYS A 10 2.13 14.47 -1.83
CA LYS A 10 1.03 14.80 -0.92
C LYS A 10 -0.32 14.35 -1.47
N ASN A 11 -0.58 14.57 -2.76
CA ASN A 11 -1.81 14.13 -3.41
C ASN A 11 -1.92 12.59 -3.49
N LEU A 12 -0.84 11.89 -3.87
CA LEU A 12 -0.83 10.42 -3.95
C LEU A 12 -1.04 9.77 -2.58
N VAL A 13 -0.41 10.32 -1.55
CA VAL A 13 -0.52 9.81 -0.19
C VAL A 13 -1.90 10.10 0.39
N GLY A 14 -2.47 11.27 0.10
CA GLY A 14 -3.86 11.59 0.43
C GLY A 14 -4.84 10.58 -0.19
N ALA A 15 -4.70 10.30 -1.49
CA ALA A 15 -5.53 9.31 -2.18
C ALA A 15 -5.37 7.89 -1.60
N LEU A 16 -4.16 7.50 -1.16
CA LEU A 16 -3.93 6.23 -0.47
C LEU A 16 -4.66 6.19 0.87
N ILE A 17 -4.60 7.25 1.67
CA ILE A 17 -5.30 7.34 2.95
C ILE A 17 -6.82 7.26 2.74
N ASP A 18 -7.35 8.02 1.79
CA ASP A 18 -8.79 8.00 1.46
C ASP A 18 -9.26 6.59 1.07
N LEU A 19 -8.47 5.87 0.27
CA LEU A 19 -8.75 4.49 -0.12
C LEU A 19 -8.76 3.52 1.07
N LEU A 20 -7.84 3.70 2.02
CA LEU A 20 -7.76 2.89 3.24
C LEU A 20 -8.91 3.22 4.22
N ASP A 21 -9.26 4.50 4.34
CA ASP A 21 -10.36 4.98 5.18
C ASP A 21 -11.71 4.47 4.65
N GLU A 22 -11.91 4.47 3.33
CA GLU A 22 -13.10 3.88 2.71
C GLU A 22 -13.22 2.39 3.05
N ARG A 23 -12.12 1.65 2.97
CA ARG A 23 -12.08 0.21 3.32
C ARG A 23 -12.36 -0.05 4.79
N GLU A 24 -11.79 0.73 5.70
CA GLU A 24 -12.09 0.57 7.14
C GLU A 24 -13.56 0.90 7.42
N SER A 25 -14.09 1.98 6.83
CA SER A 25 -15.48 2.42 7.05
C SER A 25 -16.53 1.47 6.50
N SER A 26 -16.19 0.63 5.51
CA SER A 26 -17.09 -0.38 4.95
C SER A 26 -17.18 -1.66 5.80
N SER A 27 -16.37 -1.78 6.85
CA SER A 27 -16.35 -2.96 7.72
C SER A 27 -17.66 -3.06 8.50
N PRO A 28 -18.24 -4.27 8.68
CA PRO A 28 -19.40 -4.43 9.54
C PRO A 28 -19.05 -4.02 10.97
N SER A 29 -19.85 -3.13 11.59
CA SER A 29 -19.74 -2.86 13.02
C SER A 29 -20.20 -4.10 13.79
N ASP A 30 -19.32 -4.73 14.56
CA ASP A 30 -19.71 -5.86 15.40
C ASP A 30 -20.26 -5.35 16.74
N GLU A 31 -21.43 -5.84 17.15
CA GLU A 31 -22.00 -5.57 18.50
C GLU A 31 -21.01 -5.99 19.61
N LEU A 32 -20.12 -6.94 19.32
CA LEU A 32 -19.05 -7.35 20.22
C LEU A 32 -17.90 -6.33 20.30
N GLU A 33 -17.69 -5.48 19.29
CA GLU A 33 -16.69 -4.40 19.33
C GLU A 33 -17.06 -3.39 20.41
N GLU A 34 -18.34 -3.03 20.55
CA GLU A 34 -18.82 -2.13 21.61
C GLU A 34 -18.58 -2.68 23.02
N ILE A 35 -18.53 -4.01 23.16
CA ILE A 35 -18.38 -4.71 24.43
C ILE A 35 -16.91 -5.01 24.75
N THR A 36 -16.11 -5.35 23.74
CA THR A 36 -14.73 -5.84 23.91
C THR A 36 -13.66 -4.82 23.54
N GLY A 37 -14.00 -3.78 22.77
CA GLY A 37 -13.06 -2.81 22.19
C GLY A 37 -12.18 -3.38 21.08
N ILE A 38 -12.42 -4.62 20.63
CA ILE A 38 -11.68 -5.26 19.54
C ILE A 38 -12.37 -4.91 18.23
N LYS A 39 -11.72 -4.10 17.41
CA LYS A 39 -12.14 -3.82 16.02
C LYS A 39 -12.07 -5.10 15.19
N THR A 40 -13.20 -5.50 14.63
CA THR A 40 -13.26 -6.58 13.64
C THR A 40 -13.30 -5.99 12.24
N GLY A 41 -12.34 -6.38 11.41
CA GLY A 41 -12.29 -5.97 10.00
C GLY A 41 -13.23 -6.76 9.10
N ASN A 42 -13.16 -6.44 7.81
CA ASN A 42 -13.93 -7.12 6.77
C ASN A 42 -13.61 -8.62 6.68
N SER A 43 -14.65 -9.45 6.62
CA SER A 43 -14.50 -10.88 6.33
C SER A 43 -14.39 -11.17 4.83
N GLU A 44 -14.86 -10.28 3.96
CA GLU A 44 -14.81 -10.44 2.50
C GLU A 44 -13.58 -9.75 1.90
N PRO A 45 -12.97 -10.29 0.83
CA PRO A 45 -11.84 -9.67 0.16
C PRO A 45 -12.21 -8.29 -0.41
N PRO A 46 -11.24 -7.36 -0.55
CA PRO A 46 -11.51 -6.10 -1.23
C PRO A 46 -12.00 -6.33 -2.66
N GLY A 47 -13.08 -5.64 -3.05
CA GLY A 47 -13.62 -5.69 -4.41
C GLY A 47 -12.71 -4.98 -5.42
N ASP A 48 -12.12 -3.87 -4.99
CA ASP A 48 -11.15 -3.09 -5.78
C ASP A 48 -9.80 -3.83 -5.92
N PRO A 49 -9.25 -3.98 -7.15
CA PRO A 49 -7.98 -4.65 -7.39
C PRO A 49 -6.78 -3.99 -6.70
N THR A 50 -6.79 -2.67 -6.55
CA THR A 50 -5.73 -1.88 -5.90
C THR A 50 -5.67 -2.23 -4.42
N LEU A 51 -6.82 -2.16 -3.73
CA LEU A 51 -6.94 -2.58 -2.34
C LEU A 51 -6.60 -4.06 -2.17
N ARG A 52 -7.00 -4.94 -3.09
CA ARG A 52 -6.64 -6.36 -3.03
C ARG A 52 -5.13 -6.58 -3.14
N ARG A 53 -4.40 -5.70 -3.83
CA ARG A 53 -2.93 -5.74 -3.90
C ARG A 53 -2.28 -5.25 -2.61
N LEU A 54 -2.87 -4.24 -1.96
CA LEU A 54 -2.41 -3.65 -0.70
C LEU A 54 -2.75 -4.52 0.52
N LEU A 55 -3.89 -5.19 0.48
CA LEU A 55 -4.48 -6.05 1.51
C LEU A 55 -4.74 -7.45 0.91
N PRO A 56 -3.68 -8.19 0.56
CA PRO A 56 -3.83 -9.51 -0.05
C PRO A 56 -4.31 -10.55 0.96
N ASP A 57 -4.76 -11.69 0.44
CA ASP A 57 -5.03 -12.87 1.26
C ASP A 57 -3.78 -13.35 2.00
N PHE A 58 -3.98 -13.80 3.24
CA PHE A 58 -2.93 -14.33 4.11
C PHE A 58 -2.44 -15.69 3.64
N TYR A 59 -3.36 -16.50 3.10
CA TYR A 59 -3.08 -17.84 2.62
C TYR A 59 -3.46 -17.99 1.16
N ARG A 60 -2.53 -18.47 0.33
CA ARG A 60 -2.79 -18.91 -1.03
C ARG A 60 -2.58 -20.42 -1.10
N PRO A 61 -3.61 -21.21 -1.46
CA PRO A 61 -3.42 -22.64 -1.65
C PRO A 61 -2.43 -22.87 -2.82
N GLU A 62 -1.36 -23.60 -2.58
CA GLU A 62 -0.39 -23.95 -3.62
C GLU A 62 -0.96 -25.09 -4.51
N GLY A 63 -1.03 -24.85 -5.83
CA GLY A 63 -1.24 -25.88 -6.85
C GLY A 63 -2.70 -26.27 -7.18
N GLU A 64 -2.91 -26.75 -8.41
CA GLU A 64 -4.16 -27.38 -8.86
C GLU A 64 -4.35 -28.72 -8.13
N GLY A 65 -5.08 -28.73 -7.00
CA GLY A 65 -5.39 -29.96 -6.27
C GLY A 65 -5.31 -29.90 -4.74
N ALA A 66 -5.09 -28.74 -4.14
CA ALA A 66 -5.19 -28.55 -2.69
C ALA A 66 -6.66 -28.58 -2.21
N SER A 67 -7.35 -29.69 -2.45
CA SER A 67 -8.57 -30.06 -1.74
C SER A 67 -8.15 -30.39 -0.31
N SER A 68 -8.33 -29.46 0.62
CA SER A 68 -7.98 -29.65 2.02
C SER A 68 -8.83 -30.77 2.63
N VAL A 69 -8.18 -31.86 3.02
CA VAL A 69 -8.72 -32.82 4.00
C VAL A 69 -8.52 -32.18 5.37
N GLY A 70 -9.53 -31.45 5.85
CA GLY A 70 -9.52 -30.71 7.11
C GLY A 70 -10.57 -29.60 7.07
N SER A 71 -11.33 -29.41 8.15
CA SER A 71 -12.68 -28.80 8.15
C SER A 71 -12.81 -27.32 7.78
N GLU A 72 -11.75 -26.63 7.38
CA GLU A 72 -11.82 -25.22 6.97
C GLU A 72 -11.38 -25.08 5.51
N THR A 73 -12.24 -24.48 4.69
CA THR A 73 -11.89 -24.10 3.32
C THR A 73 -10.87 -22.96 3.39
N PRO A 74 -9.92 -22.87 2.43
CA PRO A 74 -8.98 -21.75 2.35
C PRO A 74 -9.66 -20.37 2.44
N GLU A 75 -10.88 -20.26 1.93
CA GLU A 75 -11.69 -19.05 2.01
C GLU A 75 -12.12 -18.71 3.44
N ALA A 76 -12.61 -19.68 4.22
CA ALA A 76 -13.01 -19.46 5.61
C ALA A 76 -11.82 -19.02 6.47
N LEU A 77 -10.64 -19.61 6.23
CA LEU A 77 -9.40 -19.22 6.89
C LEU A 77 -9.01 -17.77 6.55
N ASN A 78 -9.01 -17.39 5.26
CA ASN A 78 -8.70 -16.02 4.85
C ASN A 78 -9.70 -15.01 5.39
N ALA A 79 -11.00 -15.35 5.41
CA ALA A 79 -12.04 -14.50 5.98
C ALA A 79 -11.81 -14.22 7.47
N ALA A 80 -11.48 -15.26 8.25
CA ALA A 80 -11.18 -15.11 9.68
C ALA A 80 -9.92 -14.27 9.93
N LEU A 81 -8.83 -14.55 9.19
CA LEU A 81 -7.57 -13.80 9.34
C LEU A 81 -7.72 -12.34 8.93
N ARG A 82 -8.48 -12.05 7.86
CA ARG A 82 -8.77 -10.68 7.43
C ARG A 82 -9.57 -9.92 8.48
N SER A 83 -10.62 -10.54 9.02
CA SER A 83 -11.39 -9.91 10.09
C SER A 83 -10.54 -9.60 11.33
N LEU A 84 -9.56 -10.45 11.66
CA LEU A 84 -8.70 -10.23 12.82
C LEU A 84 -7.58 -9.21 12.58
N HIS A 85 -6.96 -9.19 11.40
CA HIS A 85 -5.69 -8.48 11.17
C HIS A 85 -5.79 -7.28 10.23
N GLU A 86 -6.80 -7.21 9.35
CA GLU A 86 -6.95 -6.11 8.41
C GLU A 86 -6.99 -4.72 9.10
N PRO A 87 -7.68 -4.53 10.25
CA PRO A 87 -7.70 -3.22 10.93
C PRO A 87 -6.32 -2.73 11.35
N GLU A 88 -5.48 -3.61 11.91
CA GLU A 88 -4.11 -3.26 12.32
C GLU A 88 -3.22 -2.98 11.12
N ILE A 89 -3.38 -3.74 10.03
CA ILE A 89 -2.63 -3.51 8.79
C ILE A 89 -3.01 -2.15 8.18
N ILE A 90 -4.31 -1.82 8.13
CA ILE A 90 -4.79 -0.53 7.65
C ILE A 90 -4.22 0.61 8.49
N ASP A 91 -4.26 0.48 9.83
CA ASP A 91 -3.73 1.49 10.73
C ASP A 91 -2.21 1.70 10.53
N ALA A 92 -1.44 0.61 10.44
CA ALA A 92 0.00 0.68 10.18
C ALA A 92 0.32 1.38 8.85
N LYS A 93 -0.43 1.08 7.79
CA LYS A 93 -0.28 1.75 6.48
C LYS A 93 -0.64 3.24 6.56
N ARG A 94 -1.73 3.57 7.25
CA ARG A 94 -2.16 4.94 7.48
C ARG A 94 -1.13 5.75 8.26
N VAL A 95 -0.59 5.20 9.35
CA VAL A 95 0.46 5.85 10.15
C VAL A 95 1.71 6.12 9.30
N ALA A 96 2.16 5.15 8.49
CA ALA A 96 3.30 5.36 7.59
C ALA A 96 3.04 6.47 6.56
N ALA A 97 1.85 6.48 5.96
CA ALA A 97 1.41 7.52 5.03
C ALA A 97 1.36 8.91 5.69
N GLN A 98 0.82 9.00 6.91
CA GLN A 98 0.76 10.25 7.67
C GLN A 98 2.15 10.77 8.07
N GLN A 99 3.07 9.88 8.46
CA GLN A 99 4.46 10.26 8.76
C GLN A 99 5.17 10.80 7.50
N LEU A 100 4.94 10.18 6.34
CA LEU A 100 5.43 10.72 5.07
C LEU A 100 4.85 12.13 4.83
N LEU A 101 3.54 12.34 4.98
CA LEU A 101 2.94 13.67 4.80
C LEU A 101 3.53 14.72 5.75
N HIS A 102 3.72 14.37 7.02
CA HIS A 102 4.20 15.28 8.05
C HIS A 102 5.66 15.73 7.83
N THR A 103 6.46 14.90 7.17
CA THR A 103 7.89 15.15 6.95
C THR A 103 8.16 15.95 5.66
N ILE A 104 7.20 16.06 4.74
CA ILE A 104 7.36 16.87 3.50
C ILE A 104 7.12 18.36 3.81
N PRO A 105 8.13 19.24 3.64
CA PRO A 105 7.97 20.67 3.82
C PRO A 105 6.95 21.29 2.85
N ASP A 106 6.25 22.32 3.28
CA ASP A 106 5.37 23.10 2.40
C ASP A 106 6.16 23.80 1.29
N GLY A 107 5.77 23.57 0.04
CA GLY A 107 6.51 24.04 -1.13
C GLY A 107 7.78 23.24 -1.45
N GLY A 108 8.02 22.10 -0.80
CA GLY A 108 9.19 21.26 -1.02
C GLY A 108 10.47 21.83 -0.41
N GLY A 109 11.62 21.31 -0.83
CA GLY A 109 12.94 21.73 -0.34
C GLY A 109 13.81 20.57 0.15
N ARG A 110 14.81 20.92 0.97
CA ARG A 110 15.68 19.97 1.66
C ARG A 110 15.12 19.72 3.06
N PHE A 111 15.02 18.46 3.43
CA PHE A 111 14.68 17.99 4.76
C PHE A 111 15.53 16.76 5.06
N GLU A 112 15.55 16.36 6.32
CA GLU A 112 16.27 15.19 6.81
C GLU A 112 15.26 14.25 7.46
N LEU A 113 15.48 12.95 7.31
CA LEU A 113 14.64 11.91 7.89
C LEU A 113 15.45 11.17 8.95
N SER A 114 14.82 10.90 10.09
CA SER A 114 15.25 9.85 10.99
C SER A 114 15.09 8.48 10.34
N GLU A 115 15.70 7.46 10.94
CA GLU A 115 15.59 6.08 10.46
C GLU A 115 14.14 5.57 10.47
N ASP A 116 13.37 5.89 11.50
CA ASP A 116 11.95 5.52 11.60
C ASP A 116 11.11 6.20 10.51
N GLU A 117 11.34 7.50 10.28
CA GLU A 117 10.65 8.22 9.20
C GLU A 117 11.05 7.66 7.83
N ALA A 118 12.32 7.32 7.61
CA ALA A 118 12.76 6.70 6.36
C ALA A 118 12.10 5.33 6.12
N ASN A 119 11.91 4.51 7.16
CA ASN A 119 11.16 3.26 7.06
C ASN A 119 9.68 3.51 6.72
N ALA A 120 9.06 4.51 7.34
CA ALA A 120 7.68 4.90 7.01
C ALA A 120 7.55 5.38 5.56
N TRP A 121 8.52 6.15 5.07
CA TRP A 121 8.60 6.54 3.66
C TRP A 121 8.67 5.33 2.74
N ILE A 122 9.52 4.34 3.03
CA ILE A 122 9.61 3.11 2.23
C ILE A 122 8.27 2.40 2.17
N SER A 123 7.60 2.21 3.32
CA SER A 123 6.29 1.55 3.36
C SER A 123 5.23 2.30 2.55
N ALA A 124 5.11 3.62 2.74
CA ALA A 124 4.11 4.42 2.05
C ALA A 124 4.39 4.55 0.54
N VAL A 125 5.65 4.78 0.13
CA VAL A 125 6.05 4.82 -1.28
C VAL A 125 5.81 3.46 -1.95
N ASN A 126 6.12 2.36 -1.27
CA ASN A 126 5.85 1.03 -1.77
C ASN A 126 4.35 0.80 -1.99
N ASP A 127 3.49 1.21 -1.05
CA ASP A 127 2.05 1.07 -1.19
C ASP A 127 1.49 1.89 -2.37
N ILE A 128 1.96 3.12 -2.56
CA ILE A 128 1.59 3.93 -3.73
C ILE A 128 2.06 3.26 -5.03
N ARG A 129 3.26 2.69 -5.05
CA ARG A 129 3.77 1.95 -6.21
C ARG A 129 2.96 0.70 -6.51
N LEU A 130 2.56 -0.06 -5.48
CA LEU A 130 1.71 -1.22 -5.65
C LEU A 130 0.36 -0.81 -6.24
N ALA A 131 -0.21 0.30 -5.76
CA ALA A 131 -1.46 0.82 -6.26
C ALA A 131 -1.36 1.24 -7.74
N LEU A 132 -0.38 2.07 -8.08
CA LEU A 132 -0.11 2.48 -9.46
C LEU A 132 0.21 1.29 -10.36
N GLY A 133 0.97 0.31 -9.87
CA GLY A 133 1.35 -0.89 -10.62
C GLY A 133 0.14 -1.72 -11.04
N VAL A 134 -0.90 -1.81 -10.21
CA VAL A 134 -2.17 -2.46 -10.58
C VAL A 134 -2.88 -1.68 -11.67
N MET A 135 -3.00 -0.36 -11.53
CA MET A 135 -3.66 0.51 -12.53
C MET A 135 -2.93 0.50 -13.89
N LEU A 136 -1.61 0.34 -13.87
CA LEU A 136 -0.74 0.33 -15.04
C LEU A 136 -0.51 -1.08 -15.61
N GLU A 137 -1.09 -2.12 -15.00
CA GLU A 137 -0.86 -3.52 -15.36
C GLU A 137 0.64 -3.90 -15.40
N VAL A 138 1.43 -3.35 -14.47
CA VAL A 138 2.86 -3.64 -14.36
C VAL A 138 3.06 -5.06 -13.83
N GLY A 139 3.77 -5.89 -14.60
CA GLY A 139 4.10 -7.26 -14.26
C GLY A 139 5.28 -7.79 -15.09
N PRO A 140 5.66 -9.07 -14.94
CA PRO A 140 6.79 -9.67 -15.67
C PRO A 140 6.65 -9.58 -17.20
N GLU A 141 5.42 -9.60 -17.70
CA GLU A 141 5.06 -9.47 -19.12
C GLU A 141 4.54 -8.06 -19.45
N GLY A 142 4.59 -7.13 -18.48
CA GLY A 142 4.10 -5.76 -18.63
C GLY A 142 5.05 -4.87 -19.43
N PRO A 143 4.58 -3.70 -19.90
CA PRO A 143 5.40 -2.80 -20.70
C PRO A 143 6.53 -2.16 -19.87
N GLU A 144 7.76 -2.19 -20.39
CA GLU A 144 8.90 -1.45 -19.79
C GLU A 144 8.76 0.08 -19.91
N ARG A 145 7.95 0.54 -20.87
CA ARG A 145 7.60 1.94 -21.09
C ARG A 145 6.27 2.05 -21.83
N LEU A 146 5.56 3.15 -21.60
CA LEU A 146 4.38 3.50 -22.38
C LEU A 146 4.74 4.51 -23.48
N PRO A 147 4.04 4.48 -24.64
CA PRO A 147 4.14 5.54 -25.64
C PRO A 147 3.79 6.93 -25.05
N ALA A 148 4.40 8.00 -25.56
CA ALA A 148 4.20 9.35 -25.03
C ALA A 148 2.76 9.87 -25.19
N ASP A 149 2.00 9.34 -26.14
CA ASP A 149 0.59 9.64 -26.39
C ASP A 149 -0.36 8.73 -25.60
N HIS A 150 0.15 7.77 -24.83
CA HIS A 150 -0.66 6.89 -24.01
C HIS A 150 -1.32 7.67 -22.86
N PRO A 151 -2.63 7.48 -22.58
CA PRO A 151 -3.32 8.22 -21.52
C PRO A 151 -2.68 8.11 -20.14
N MET A 152 -2.06 6.96 -19.84
CA MET A 152 -1.39 6.67 -18.57
C MET A 152 0.13 6.93 -18.58
N ALA A 153 0.70 7.53 -19.64
CA ALA A 153 2.15 7.76 -19.73
C ALA A 153 2.69 8.53 -18.51
N THR A 154 2.01 9.60 -18.09
CA THR A 154 2.38 10.38 -16.90
C THR A 154 2.34 9.53 -15.62
N HIS A 155 1.34 8.66 -15.46
CA HIS A 155 1.24 7.80 -14.27
C HIS A 155 2.39 6.78 -14.23
N PHE A 156 2.82 6.29 -15.40
CA PHE A 156 3.97 5.41 -15.51
C PHE A 156 5.28 6.13 -15.15
N ASP A 157 5.46 7.38 -15.59
CA ASP A 157 6.62 8.19 -15.20
C ASP A 157 6.68 8.39 -13.67
N VAL A 158 5.52 8.64 -13.04
CA VAL A 158 5.41 8.72 -11.58
C VAL A 158 5.76 7.38 -10.91
N TYR A 159 5.26 6.26 -11.42
CA TYR A 159 5.62 4.93 -10.92
C TYR A 159 7.14 4.67 -10.98
N GLN A 160 7.80 5.04 -12.08
CA GLN A 160 9.25 4.88 -12.24
C GLN A 160 10.03 5.82 -11.32
N TRP A 161 9.57 7.07 -11.17
CA TRP A 161 10.18 7.99 -10.22
C TRP A 161 10.10 7.49 -8.78
N LEU A 162 8.94 6.99 -8.34
CA LEU A 162 8.78 6.36 -7.03
C LEU A 162 9.65 5.12 -6.88
N THR A 163 9.87 4.37 -7.96
CA THR A 163 10.76 3.21 -7.98
C THR A 163 12.19 3.58 -7.61
N VAL A 164 12.69 4.62 -8.26
CA VAL A 164 14.03 5.15 -7.99
C VAL A 164 14.11 5.77 -6.59
N LEU A 165 13.07 6.49 -6.15
CA LEU A 165 13.01 7.05 -4.79
C LEU A 165 13.11 5.97 -3.71
N GLN A 166 12.38 4.86 -3.86
CA GLN A 166 12.44 3.73 -2.93
C GLN A 166 13.82 3.07 -2.93
N GLU A 167 14.45 2.93 -4.09
CA GLU A 167 15.82 2.41 -4.18
C GLU A 167 16.81 3.27 -3.37
N TYR A 168 16.75 4.60 -3.51
CA TYR A 168 17.59 5.51 -2.73
C TYR A 168 17.37 5.35 -1.22
N LEU A 169 16.11 5.29 -0.76
CA LEU A 169 15.79 5.11 0.66
C LEU A 169 16.36 3.79 1.20
N VAL A 170 16.20 2.70 0.46
CA VAL A 170 16.74 1.38 0.83
C VAL A 170 18.27 1.39 0.89
N LEU A 171 18.94 1.96 -0.12
CA LEU A 171 20.40 2.03 -0.15
C LEU A 171 20.96 2.81 1.04
N VAL A 172 20.35 3.96 1.35
CA VAL A 172 20.73 4.80 2.49
C VAL A 172 20.58 4.04 3.81
N LEU A 173 19.45 3.35 4.03
CA LEU A 173 19.23 2.54 5.24
C LEU A 173 20.19 1.33 5.33
N MET A 174 20.59 0.76 4.19
CA MET A 174 21.60 -0.31 4.15
C MET A 174 23.04 0.19 4.36
N GLY A 175 23.25 1.51 4.53
CA GLY A 175 24.57 2.12 4.65
C GLY A 175 25.41 2.04 3.36
N LYS A 176 24.76 1.78 2.21
CA LYS A 176 25.41 1.77 0.90
C LYS A 176 25.25 3.14 0.26
N GLN A 177 26.34 3.74 -0.19
CA GLN A 177 26.28 4.98 -0.97
C GLN A 177 25.52 4.67 -2.28
N ALA A 178 24.46 5.42 -2.57
CA ALA A 178 23.86 5.40 -3.89
C ALA A 178 24.86 6.00 -4.88
N GLY A 179 25.21 5.22 -5.91
CA GLY A 179 26.27 5.55 -6.87
C GLY A 179 25.90 6.65 -7.83
#